data_AF-A0A510PKS5-F1
#
_entry.id   AF-A0A510PKS5-F1
#
_cell.length_a   1.000
_cell.length_b   1.000
_cell.length_c   1.000
_cell.angle_alpha   90.00
_cell.angle_beta   90.00
_cell.angle_gamma   90.00
#
_symmetry.space_group_name_H-M   'P 1'
#
loop_
_entity.id
_entity.type
_entity.pdbx_description
1 polymer ?
#
loop_
_entity_poly.entity_id
_entity_poly.type
_entity_poly.pdbx_seq_one_letter_code
_entity_poly.pdbx_strand_id
1 'polypeptide(L)'
;EQVLSQVSRSLETISQKQVQSNLAAATSILAGLVLNRETIKNILRSDIMRESVIYQDILEEGREEGREEGREEGREEGREEGREEGKEEGKEEKARQIALKMLSAGFPISEIAQFTDLSPATIEELQRQQHN
;
A
#
# COMPACT_ATOMS: atom_id res chain seq x y z
N GLU A 1 -27.84 10.37 -23.41
CA GLU A 1 -27.81 8.93 -23.76
C GLU A 1 -28.11 8.66 -25.22
N GLN A 2 -29.24 9.09 -25.78
CA GLN A 2 -29.59 8.85 -27.20
C GLN A 2 -28.49 9.26 -28.20
N VAL A 3 -27.87 10.43 -28.00
CA VAL A 3 -26.74 10.91 -28.83
C VAL A 3 -25.54 9.97 -28.72
N LEU A 4 -25.18 9.53 -27.51
CA LEU A 4 -24.06 8.60 -27.31
C LEU A 4 -24.33 7.24 -27.97
N SER A 5 -25.58 6.75 -27.92
CA SER A 5 -25.97 5.52 -28.62
C SER A 5 -25.88 5.66 -30.14
N GLN A 6 -26.23 6.83 -30.69
CA GLN A 6 -26.05 7.11 -32.12
C GLN A 6 -24.57 7.13 -32.50
N VAL A 7 -23.73 7.84 -31.72
CA VAL A 7 -22.28 7.87 -31.94
C VAL A 7 -21.68 6.47 -31.86
N SER A 8 -22.07 5.66 -30.86
CA SER A 8 -21.61 4.27 -30.73
C SER A 8 -21.88 3.44 -32.01
N ARG A 9 -23.10 3.53 -32.56
CA ARG A 9 -23.45 2.86 -33.82
C ARG A 9 -22.63 3.38 -35.01
N SER A 10 -22.39 4.68 -35.08
CA SER A 10 -21.54 5.26 -36.14
C SER A 10 -20.09 4.76 -36.02
N LEU A 11 -19.54 4.65 -34.81
CA LEU A 11 -18.20 4.12 -34.59
C LEU A 11 -18.07 2.68 -35.08
N GLU A 12 -19.09 1.83 -34.91
CA GLU A 12 -19.08 0.43 -35.40
C GLU A 12 -18.94 0.32 -36.93
N THR A 13 -19.30 1.36 -37.68
CA THR A 13 -19.19 1.37 -39.15
C THR A 13 -17.79 1.70 -39.66
N ILE A 14 -16.87 2.15 -38.79
CA ILE A 14 -15.52 2.57 -39.17
C ILE A 14 -14.64 1.33 -39.35
N SER A 15 -14.16 1.10 -40.59
CA SER A 15 -13.31 -0.05 -40.91
C SER A 15 -11.88 0.07 -40.37
N GLN A 16 -11.34 1.28 -40.26
CA GLN A 16 -9.99 1.50 -39.75
C GLN A 16 -9.99 1.43 -38.23
N LYS A 17 -9.45 0.33 -37.71
CA LYS A 17 -9.41 0.02 -36.28
C LYS A 17 -8.78 1.13 -35.43
N GLN A 18 -7.68 1.73 -35.89
CA GLN A 18 -7.02 2.83 -35.17
C GLN A 18 -7.87 4.10 -35.09
N VAL A 19 -8.60 4.42 -36.16
CA VAL A 19 -9.49 5.60 -36.18
C VAL A 19 -10.69 5.33 -35.29
N GLN A 20 -11.26 4.12 -35.36
CA GLN A 20 -12.36 3.68 -34.52
C GLN A 20 -11.99 3.74 -33.03
N SER A 21 -10.81 3.21 -32.65
CA SER A 21 -10.35 3.20 -31.26
C SER A 21 -10.13 4.60 -30.72
N ASN A 22 -9.45 5.46 -31.48
CA ASN A 22 -9.20 6.85 -31.11
C ASN A 22 -10.49 7.66 -30.92
N LEU A 23 -11.45 7.53 -31.84
CA LEU A 23 -12.73 8.22 -31.71
C LEU A 23 -13.58 7.67 -30.57
N ALA A 24 -13.54 6.35 -30.31
CA ALA A 24 -14.22 5.76 -29.17
C ALA A 24 -13.65 6.30 -27.84
N ALA A 25 -12.32 6.37 -27.72
CA ALA A 25 -11.65 6.93 -26.54
C ALA A 25 -12.02 8.42 -26.33
N ALA A 26 -11.89 9.25 -27.37
CA ALA A 26 -12.27 10.66 -27.30
C ALA A 26 -13.75 10.86 -26.94
N THR A 27 -14.64 10.05 -27.55
CA THR A 27 -16.08 10.09 -27.24
C THR A 27 -16.34 9.73 -25.78
N SER A 28 -15.66 8.71 -25.24
CA SER A 28 -15.82 8.32 -23.84
C SER A 28 -15.32 9.39 -22.87
N ILE A 29 -14.21 10.07 -23.19
CA ILE A 29 -13.70 11.19 -22.40
C ILE A 29 -14.74 12.32 -22.35
N LEU A 30 -15.25 12.73 -23.52
CA LEU A 30 -16.26 13.78 -23.61
C LEU A 30 -17.59 13.38 -22.94
N ALA A 31 -18.03 12.14 -23.14
CA ALA A 31 -19.24 11.62 -22.50
C ALA A 31 -19.10 11.60 -20.97
N GLY A 32 -17.89 11.32 -20.45
CA GLY A 32 -17.57 11.32 -19.03
C GLY A 32 -17.75 12.66 -18.33
N LEU A 33 -17.77 13.78 -19.08
CA LEU A 33 -18.02 15.11 -18.52
C LEU A 33 -19.49 15.35 -18.13
N VAL A 34 -20.41 14.55 -18.67
CA VAL A 34 -21.86 14.77 -18.52
C VAL A 34 -22.59 13.52 -18.03
N LEU A 35 -22.12 12.33 -18.41
CA LEU A 35 -22.74 11.05 -18.10
C LEU A 35 -21.91 10.28 -17.08
N ASN A 36 -22.59 9.46 -16.29
CA ASN A 36 -21.91 8.59 -15.33
C ASN A 36 -21.20 7.42 -16.04
N ARG A 37 -20.25 6.81 -15.32
CA ARG A 37 -19.42 5.71 -15.82
C ARG A 37 -20.24 4.50 -16.28
N GLU A 38 -21.33 4.17 -15.60
CA GLU A 38 -22.15 2.99 -15.90
C GLU A 38 -22.91 3.18 -17.22
N THR A 39 -23.57 4.32 -17.41
CA THR A 39 -24.23 4.71 -18.66
C THR A 39 -23.27 4.62 -19.84
N ILE A 40 -22.03 5.14 -19.69
CA ILE A 40 -21.03 5.10 -20.76
C ILE A 40 -20.63 3.66 -21.07
N LYS A 41 -20.33 2.84 -20.06
CA LYS A 41 -19.94 1.43 -20.24
C LYS A 41 -21.03 0.57 -20.90
N ASN A 42 -22.30 0.88 -20.64
CA ASN A 42 -23.42 0.17 -21.26
C ASN A 42 -23.59 0.52 -22.74
N ILE A 43 -23.10 1.68 -23.19
CA ILE A 43 -23.30 2.19 -24.56
C ILE A 43 -22.03 2.06 -25.42
N LEU A 44 -20.85 2.35 -24.85
CA LEU A 44 -19.55 2.29 -25.50
C LEU A 44 -18.74 1.12 -24.96
N ARG A 45 -18.31 0.23 -25.85
CA ARG A 45 -17.54 -0.95 -25.47
C ARG A 45 -16.08 -0.55 -25.19
N SER A 46 -15.59 -0.94 -24.01
CA SER A 46 -14.27 -0.51 -23.52
C SER A 46 -13.10 -1.16 -24.25
N ASP A 47 -13.30 -2.34 -24.84
CA ASP A 47 -12.31 -3.05 -25.65
C ASP A 47 -11.90 -2.26 -26.90
N ILE A 48 -12.85 -1.59 -27.57
CA ILE A 48 -12.58 -0.76 -28.76
C ILE A 48 -11.61 0.38 -28.42
N MET A 49 -11.75 0.99 -27.25
CA MET A 49 -10.94 2.13 -26.84
C MET A 49 -9.50 1.76 -26.48
N ARG A 50 -9.25 0.50 -26.07
CA ARG A 50 -7.93 0.08 -25.58
C ARG A 50 -6.81 0.23 -26.61
N GLU A 51 -7.13 0.28 -27.90
CA GLU A 51 -6.11 0.46 -28.94
C GLU A 51 -5.83 1.95 -29.24
N SER A 52 -6.50 2.86 -28.55
CA SER A 52 -6.20 4.28 -28.67
C SER A 52 -4.90 4.63 -27.95
N VAL A 53 -4.07 5.44 -28.61
CA VAL A 53 -2.85 6.00 -27.99
C VAL A 53 -3.21 6.79 -26.73
N ILE A 54 -4.19 7.68 -26.82
CA ILE A 54 -4.63 8.49 -25.68
C ILE A 54 -5.14 7.63 -24.51
N TYR A 55 -5.83 6.52 -24.81
CA TYR A 55 -6.27 5.61 -23.75
C TYR A 55 -5.08 4.91 -23.07
N GLN A 56 -4.05 4.53 -23.83
CA GLN A 56 -2.84 3.92 -23.28
C GLN A 56 -2.05 4.92 -22.45
N ASP A 57 -1.90 6.17 -22.92
CA ASP A 57 -1.20 7.23 -22.19
C ASP A 57 -1.86 7.48 -20.82
N ILE A 58 -3.19 7.64 -20.78
CA ILE A 58 -3.95 7.82 -19.52
C ILE A 58 -3.79 6.59 -18.60
N LEU A 59 -3.79 5.38 -19.18
CA LEU A 59 -3.63 4.15 -18.41
C LEU A 59 -2.20 4.00 -17.85
N GLU A 60 -1.19 4.47 -18.59
CA GLU A 60 0.20 4.49 -18.17
C GLU A 60 0.41 5.50 -17.05
N GLU A 61 -0.05 6.73 -17.22
CA GLU A 61 -0.01 7.79 -16.19
C GLU A 61 -0.64 7.29 -14.88
N GLY A 62 -1.86 6.76 -14.92
CA GLY A 62 -2.51 6.24 -13.71
C GLY A 62 -1.81 5.02 -13.09
N ARG A 63 -1.03 4.24 -13.86
CA ARG A 63 -0.19 3.15 -13.33
C ARG A 63 1.10 3.67 -12.72
N GLU A 64 1.65 4.74 -13.25
CA GLU A 64 2.83 5.40 -12.70
C GLU A 64 2.49 6.06 -11.37
N GLU A 65 1.41 6.86 -11.34
CA GLU A 65 0.89 7.49 -10.12
C GLU A 65 0.61 6.43 -9.04
N GLY A 66 -0.19 5.40 -9.35
CA GLY A 66 -0.51 4.37 -8.37
C GLY A 66 0.70 3.54 -7.90
N ARG A 67 1.76 3.45 -8.72
CA ARG A 67 3.02 2.80 -8.31
C ARG A 67 3.85 3.71 -7.40
N GLU A 68 3.86 5.00 -7.68
CA GLU A 68 4.56 6.00 -6.87
C GLU A 68 3.91 6.11 -5.49
N GLU A 69 2.59 6.30 -5.44
CA GLU A 69 1.80 6.33 -4.21
C GLU A 69 2.02 5.06 -3.37
N GLY A 70 1.83 3.87 -3.97
CA GLY A 70 2.02 2.62 -3.24
C GLY A 70 3.46 2.37 -2.77
N ARG A 71 4.46 2.98 -3.43
CA ARG A 71 5.86 2.92 -2.98
C ARG A 71 6.13 3.87 -1.83
N GLU A 72 5.53 5.06 -1.86
CA GLU A 72 5.65 6.05 -0.79
C GLU A 72 4.98 5.54 0.48
N GLU A 73 3.72 5.10 0.39
CA GLU A 73 2.97 4.50 1.50
C GLU A 73 3.74 3.32 2.12
N GLY A 74 4.13 2.34 1.31
CA GLY A 74 4.87 1.18 1.81
C GLY A 74 6.24 1.52 2.42
N ARG A 75 6.86 2.63 2.00
CA ARG A 75 8.12 3.10 2.60
C ARG A 75 7.88 3.81 3.92
N GLU A 76 6.81 4.57 4.04
CA GLU A 76 6.42 5.26 5.28
C GLU A 76 6.02 4.24 6.34
N GLU A 77 5.11 3.33 6.02
CA GLU A 77 4.66 2.24 6.91
C GLU A 77 5.86 1.40 7.39
N GLY A 78 6.68 0.90 6.46
CA GLY A 78 7.84 0.08 6.82
C GLY A 78 8.89 0.85 7.66
N ARG A 79 8.96 2.18 7.53
CA ARG A 79 9.85 3.01 8.36
C ARG A 79 9.27 3.22 9.75
N GLU A 80 7.96 3.38 9.87
CA GLU A 80 7.28 3.52 11.16
C GLU A 80 7.37 2.22 11.95
N GLU A 81 6.96 1.10 11.35
CA GLU A 81 7.04 -0.24 11.95
C GLU A 81 8.47 -0.54 12.42
N GLY A 82 9.46 -0.40 11.52
CA GLY A 82 10.85 -0.67 11.88
C GLY A 82 11.41 0.27 12.98
N ARG A 83 10.87 1.48 13.11
CA ARG A 83 11.24 2.41 14.20
C ARG A 83 10.59 2.02 15.52
N GLU A 84 9.36 1.51 15.50
CA GLU A 84 8.67 1.03 16.69
C GLU A 84 9.31 -0.25 17.21
N GLU A 85 9.49 -1.26 16.35
CA GLU A 85 10.17 -2.51 16.66
C GLU A 85 11.57 -2.25 17.22
N GLY A 86 12.39 -1.45 16.52
CA GLY A 86 13.74 -1.14 16.97
C GLY A 86 13.80 -0.38 18.31
N LYS A 87 12.76 0.40 18.66
CA LYS A 87 12.67 1.05 19.97
C LYS A 87 12.27 0.06 21.06
N GLU A 88 11.36 -0.87 20.77
CA GLU A 88 10.92 -1.88 21.72
C GLU A 88 12.04 -2.87 22.01
N GLU A 89 12.68 -3.41 20.98
CA GLU A 89 13.88 -4.25 21.11
C GLU A 89 14.98 -3.54 21.90
N GLY A 90 15.24 -2.26 21.59
CA GLY A 90 16.25 -1.48 22.31
C GLY A 90 15.92 -1.24 23.79
N LYS A 91 14.64 -1.08 24.13
CA LYS A 91 14.19 -0.98 25.54
C LYS A 91 14.35 -2.31 26.26
N GLU A 92 13.94 -3.40 25.63
CA GLU A 92 14.03 -4.74 26.22
C GLU A 92 15.49 -5.13 26.44
N GLU A 93 16.37 -4.94 25.45
CA GLU A 93 17.79 -5.23 25.56
C GLU A 93 18.43 -4.41 26.67
N LYS A 94 18.11 -3.12 26.78
CA LYS A 94 18.59 -2.27 27.87
C LYS A 94 18.09 -2.75 29.24
N ALA A 95 16.81 -3.15 29.34
CA ALA A 95 16.24 -3.70 30.57
C ALA A 95 16.96 -4.99 30.99
N ARG A 96 17.22 -5.90 30.04
CA ARG A 96 17.99 -7.14 30.27
C ARG A 96 19.40 -6.84 30.75
N GLN A 97 20.10 -5.90 30.12
CA GLN A 97 21.44 -5.49 30.55
C GLN A 97 21.48 -4.90 31.96
N ILE A 98 20.46 -4.11 32.34
CA ILE A 98 20.33 -3.59 33.70
C ILE A 98 20.07 -4.74 34.68
N ALA A 99 19.15 -5.65 34.36
CA ALA A 99 18.83 -6.81 35.19
C ALA A 99 20.06 -7.68 35.44
N LEU A 100 20.88 -7.95 34.41
CA LEU A 100 22.13 -8.71 34.55
C LEU A 100 23.11 -8.02 35.51
N LYS A 101 23.27 -6.70 35.41
CA LYS A 101 24.13 -5.94 36.33
C LYS A 101 23.63 -6.01 37.77
N MET A 102 22.31 -5.92 37.97
CA MET A 102 21.71 -6.01 39.31
C MET A 102 21.82 -7.43 39.89
N LEU A 103 21.63 -8.48 39.07
CA LEU A 103 21.86 -9.87 39.46
C LEU A 103 23.31 -10.07 39.92
N SER A 104 24.28 -9.58 39.15
CA SER A 104 25.71 -9.64 39.52
C SER A 104 26.04 -8.84 40.78
N ALA A 105 25.28 -7.80 41.10
CA ALA A 105 25.42 -7.03 42.33
C ALA A 105 24.65 -7.65 43.53
N GLY A 106 23.97 -8.77 43.34
CA GLY A 106 23.29 -9.52 44.41
C GLY A 106 21.89 -9.02 44.78
N PHE A 107 21.26 -8.20 43.93
CA PHE A 107 19.88 -7.76 44.17
C PHE A 107 18.89 -8.94 44.01
N PRO A 108 17.83 -9.00 44.84
CA PRO A 108 16.81 -10.04 44.73
C PRO A 108 15.95 -9.87 43.47
N ILE A 109 15.53 -10.99 42.86
CA ILE A 109 14.75 -11.03 41.62
C ILE A 109 13.50 -10.14 41.67
N SER A 110 12.80 -10.12 42.82
CA SER A 110 11.61 -9.29 43.02
C SER A 110 11.90 -7.79 42.90
N GLU A 111 13.07 -7.34 43.36
CA GLU A 111 13.49 -5.94 43.27
C GLU A 111 13.96 -5.60 41.85
N ILE A 112 14.65 -6.53 41.18
CA ILE A 112 15.03 -6.37 39.77
C ILE A 112 13.79 -6.26 38.87
N ALA A 113 12.78 -7.10 39.10
CA ALA A 113 11.52 -7.06 38.37
C ALA A 113 10.81 -5.70 38.53
N GLN A 114 10.85 -5.12 39.73
CA GLN A 114 10.25 -3.82 40.01
C GLN A 114 10.92 -2.66 39.27
N PHE A 115 12.24 -2.74 39.01
CA PHE A 115 13.00 -1.64 38.41
C PHE A 115 13.27 -1.78 36.91
N THR A 116 13.13 -2.98 36.36
CA THR A 116 13.43 -3.26 34.94
C THR A 116 12.19 -3.55 34.10
N ASP A 117 11.01 -3.58 34.72
CA ASP A 117 9.73 -3.98 34.10
C ASP A 117 9.76 -5.38 33.45
N LEU A 118 10.79 -6.19 33.76
CA LEU A 118 10.89 -7.58 33.31
C LEU A 118 10.12 -8.51 34.24
N SER A 119 9.58 -9.58 33.66
CA SER A 119 8.93 -10.61 34.46
C SER A 119 9.97 -11.36 35.33
N PRO A 120 9.60 -11.83 36.53
CA PRO A 120 10.47 -12.68 37.35
C PRO A 120 10.98 -13.91 36.58
N ALA A 121 10.13 -14.52 35.74
CA ALA A 121 10.51 -15.67 34.91
C ALA A 121 11.62 -15.32 33.90
N THR A 122 11.54 -14.15 33.26
CA THR A 122 12.60 -13.65 32.36
C THR A 122 13.91 -13.43 33.11
N ILE A 123 13.86 -12.87 34.33
CA ILE A 123 15.04 -12.62 35.15
C ILE A 123 15.67 -13.92 35.65
N GLU A 124 14.86 -14.91 36.06
CA GLU A 124 15.34 -16.25 36.41
C GLU A 124 16.03 -16.94 35.24
N GLU A 125 15.51 -16.76 34.02
CA GLU A 125 16.13 -17.29 32.82
C GLU A 125 17.48 -16.64 32.53
N LEU A 126 17.57 -15.30 32.62
CA LEU A 126 18.85 -14.58 32.53
C LEU A 126 19.85 -15.05 33.59
N GLN A 127 19.40 -15.31 34.82
CA GLN A 127 20.25 -15.83 35.89
C GLN A 127 20.78 -17.23 35.58
N ARG A 128 19.94 -18.14 35.05
CA ARG A 128 20.36 -19.48 34.63
C ARG A 128 21.39 -19.42 33.50
N GLN A 129 21.20 -18.53 32.52
CA GLN A 129 22.11 -18.36 31.39
C GLN A 129 23.50 -17.82 31.81
N GLN A 130 23.60 -17.05 32.89
CA GLN A 130 24.91 -16.60 33.42
C GLN A 130 25.75 -17.71 34.09
N HIS A 131 25.12 -18.80 34.51
CA HIS A 131 25.78 -19.88 35.27
C HIS A 131 26.08 -21.14 34.42
N ASN A 132 25.75 -21.11 33.13
CA ASN A 132 26.15 -22.10 32.12
C ASN A 132 27.36 -21.58 31.32
#